data_AF-A0A0T6A2K6-F1
#
_entry.id   AF-A0A0T6A2K6-F1
#
_cell.length_a   1.000
_cell.length_b   1.000
_cell.length_c   1.000
_cell.angle_alpha   90.00
_cell.angle_beta   90.00
_cell.angle_gamma   90.00
#
_symmetry.space_group_name_H-M   'P 1'
#
loop_
_entity.id
_entity.type
_entity.pdbx_description
1 polymer ?
#
loop_
_entity_poly.entity_id
_entity_poly.type
_entity_poly.pdbx_seq_one_letter_code
_entity_poly.pdbx_strand_id
1 'polypeptide(L)' 'MHKQFEQLQASHLYCNTCRQSMPVRQRLLLILPDGELYDYLCQGCGNSVGSKTDRGPAGPFPKGVLRRPP' A
#
# COMPACT_ATOMS: atom_id res chain seq x y z
N MET A 1 -22.95 -11.64 13.50
CA MET A 1 -22.32 -12.12 12.26
C MET A 1 -20.95 -11.47 12.12
N HIS A 2 -19.93 -12.29 11.91
CA HIS A 2 -18.53 -11.91 12.01
C HIS A 2 -18.09 -10.95 10.90
N LYS A 3 -17.54 -9.80 11.29
CA LYS A 3 -16.87 -8.84 10.40
C LYS A 3 -15.46 -9.36 10.05
N GLN A 4 -15.39 -10.49 9.33
CA GLN A 4 -14.12 -11.16 9.01
C GLN A 4 -13.34 -10.53 7.85
N PHE A 5 -13.90 -9.50 7.19
CA PHE A 5 -13.33 -8.90 5.98
C PHE A 5 -13.34 -7.37 6.03
N GLU A 6 -13.09 -6.75 7.18
CA GLU A 6 -13.16 -5.28 7.29
C GLU A 6 -12.09 -4.56 6.45
N GLN A 7 -10.89 -5.14 6.31
CA GLN A 7 -9.82 -4.59 5.49
C GLN A 7 -9.04 -5.68 4.76
N LEU A 8 -9.07 -5.64 3.44
CA LEU A 8 -8.23 -6.46 2.58
C LEU A 8 -6.87 -5.80 2.39
N GLN A 9 -5.82 -6.59 2.52
CA GLN A 9 -4.43 -6.17 2.38
C GLN A 9 -3.73 -7.08 1.38
N ALA A 10 -2.87 -6.49 0.54
CA ALA A 10 -2.09 -7.27 -0.41
C ALA A 10 -1.06 -8.09 0.36
N SER A 11 -1.16 -9.43 0.28
CA SER A 11 -0.19 -10.35 0.89
C SER A 11 0.95 -10.71 -0.06
N HIS A 12 0.68 -10.71 -1.37
CA HIS A 12 1.64 -11.03 -2.42
C HIS A 12 1.54 -9.98 -3.54
N LEU A 13 2.69 -9.49 -3.99
CA LEU A 13 2.80 -8.58 -5.14
C LEU A 13 3.98 -9.00 -6.02
N TYR A 14 3.90 -8.64 -7.30
CA TYR A 14 5.00 -8.85 -8.22
C TYR A 14 6.14 -7.87 -7.90
N CYS A 15 7.32 -8.41 -7.62
CA CYS A 15 8.52 -7.60 -7.40
C CYS A 15 9.34 -7.52 -8.70
N ASN A 16 9.64 -6.30 -9.17
CA ASN A 16 10.49 -6.10 -10.36
C ASN A 16 11.95 -6.54 -10.16
N THR A 17 12.44 -6.52 -8.91
CA THR A 17 13.82 -6.92 -8.57
C THR A 17 13.94 -8.45 -8.53
N CYS A 18 12.99 -9.13 -7.88
CA CYS A 18 12.96 -10.59 -7.79
C CYS A 18 12.36 -11.25 -9.05
N ARG A 19 11.69 -10.48 -9.91
CA ARG A 19 10.97 -10.94 -11.11
C ARG A 19 9.97 -12.08 -10.85
N GLN A 20 9.37 -12.08 -9.66
CA GLN A 20 8.41 -13.10 -9.24
C GLN A 20 7.38 -12.50 -8.27
N SER A 21 6.27 -13.22 -8.07
CA SER A 21 5.29 -12.91 -7.02
C SER A 21 5.91 -13.23 -5.66
N MET A 22 6.16 -12.19 -4.87
CA MET A 22 6.82 -12.29 -3.57
C MET A 22 5.87 -11.85 -2.46
N PRO A 23 5.98 -12.45 -1.26
CA PRO A 23 5.24 -11.99 -0.10
C PRO A 23 5.67 -10.55 0.25
N VAL A 24 4.70 -9.73 0.61
CA VAL A 24 4.92 -8.32 0.97
C VAL A 24 4.50 -8.03 2.39
N ARG A 25 5.17 -7.05 3.00
CA ARG A 25 4.68 -6.38 4.22
C ARG A 25 4.23 -4.99 3.88
N GLN A 26 3.11 -4.58 4.48
CA GLN A 26 2.75 -3.18 4.49
C GLN A 26 3.49 -2.45 5.62
N ARG A 27 3.86 -1.20 5.39
CA ARG A 27 4.42 -0.30 6.39
C ARG A 27 3.75 1.05 6.25
N LEU A 28 3.21 1.57 7.35
CA LEU A 28 2.68 2.93 7.37
C LEU A 28 3.83 3.91 7.10
N LEU A 29 3.72 4.66 6.02
CA LEU A 29 4.65 5.73 5.65
C LEU A 29 4.25 7.04 6.32
N LEU A 30 2.97 7.39 6.21
CA LEU A 30 2.48 8.71 6.61
C LEU A 30 1.03 8.65 7.09
N ILE A 31 0.74 9.38 8.14
CA ILE A 31 -0.63 9.66 8.60
C ILE A 31 -1.01 11.02 8.02
N LEU A 32 -2.03 11.05 7.17
CA LEU A 32 -2.59 12.27 6.60
C LEU A 32 -3.92 12.59 7.33
N PRO A 33 -4.36 13.86 7.29
CA PRO A 33 -5.66 14.26 7.82
C PRO A 33 -6.83 13.49 7.18
N ASP A 34 -6.71 13.13 5.89
CA ASP A 34 -7.73 12.43 5.10
C ASP A 34 -7.59 10.89 5.10
N GLY A 35 -6.55 10.35 5.73
CA GLY A 35 -6.29 8.91 5.75
C GLY A 35 -4.82 8.52 5.94
N GLU A 36 -4.51 7.27 5.69
CA GLU A 36 -3.23 6.65 5.99
C GLU A 36 -2.53 6.17 4.71
N LEU A 37 -1.27 6.55 4.53
CA LEU A 37 -0.44 6.09 3.41
C LEU A 37 0.46 4.93 3.87
N TYR A 38 0.34 3.81 3.18
CA TYR A 38 1.11 2.59 3.40
C TYR A 38 1.99 2.29 2.18
N ASP A 39 3.22 1.84 2.43
CA ASP A 39 4.09 1.22 1.43
C ASP A 39 4.04 -0.30 1.54
N TYR A 40 4.10 -1.01 0.43
CA TYR A 40 4.31 -2.45 0.38
C TYR A 40 5.75 -2.73 0.03
N LEU A 41 6.46 -3.36 0.97
CA LEU A 41 7.85 -3.77 0.79
C LEU A 41 7.90 -5.28 0.54
N CYS A 42 8.64 -5.68 -0.48
CA CYS A 42 8.96 -7.08 -0.73
C CYS A 42 9.74 -7.65 0.47
N GLN A 43 9.31 -8.78 1.03
CA GLN A 43 10.03 -9.42 2.14
C GLN A 43 11.37 -10.03 1.70
N GLY A 44 11.50 -10.39 0.42
CA GLY A 44 12.73 -10.99 -0.11
C GLY A 44 13.85 -9.97 -0.34
N CYS A 45 13.54 -8.83 -0.97
CA CYS A 45 14.56 -7.82 -1.34
C CYS A 45 14.42 -6.49 -0.61
N GLY A 46 13.34 -6.24 0.12
CA GLY A 46 13.08 -4.98 0.80
C GLY A 46 12.62 -3.82 -0.10
N ASN A 47 12.55 -4.02 -1.42
CA ASN A 47 12.17 -2.97 -2.36
C ASN A 47 10.68 -2.60 -2.24
N SER A 48 10.36 -1.32 -2.39
CA SER A 48 8.99 -0.80 -2.48
C SER A 48 8.35 -1.27 -3.78
N VAL A 49 7.37 -2.18 -3.66
CA VAL A 49 6.67 -2.78 -4.80
C VAL A 49 5.33 -2.11 -5.09
N GLY A 50 4.83 -1.27 -4.19
CA GLY A 50 3.65 -0.44 -4.44
C GLY A 50 3.17 0.25 -3.16
N SER A 51 2.28 1.23 -3.29
CA SER A 51 1.74 1.98 -2.14
C SER A 51 0.21 1.92 -2.10
N LYS A 52 -0.38 1.85 -0.91
CA LYS A 52 -1.83 1.96 -0.68
C LYS A 52 -2.12 3.20 0.14
N THR A 53 -3.18 3.93 -0.20
CA THR A 53 -3.75 4.95 0.67
C THR A 53 -5.10 4.46 1.18
N ASP A 54 -5.20 4.22 2.49
CA ASP A 54 -6.46 3.95 3.16
C ASP A 54 -7.12 5.31 3.46
N ARG A 55 -8.26 5.59 2.84
CA ARG A 55 -8.96 6.87 3.04
C ARG A 55 -10.05 6.66 4.07
N GLY A 56 -10.02 7.48 5.14
CA GLY A 56 -11.17 7.66 6.01
C GLY A 56 -12.34 8.30 5.24
N PRO A 57 -13.53 8.43 5.85
CA PRO A 57 -14.66 9.10 5.20
C PRO A 57 -14.22 10.50 4.75
N ALA A 58 -14.31 10.71 3.44
CA ALA A 58 -13.60 11.71 2.66
C ALA A 58 -13.59 13.13 3.28
N GLY A 59 -12.39 13.68 3.50
CA GLY A 59 -12.18 15.12 3.39
C GLY A 59 -12.07 15.58 1.92
N PRO A 60 -12.19 16.88 1.65
CA PRO A 60 -12.57 17.43 0.33
C PRO A 60 -11.48 17.42 -0.76
N PHE A 61 -10.37 16.70 -0.62
CA PHE A 61 -9.24 16.81 -1.57
C PHE A 61 -9.20 15.67 -2.63
N PRO A 62 -9.13 16.00 -3.94
CA PRO A 62 -9.10 15.00 -5.01
C PRO A 62 -7.70 14.37 -5.23
N LYS A 63 -7.69 13.04 -5.12
CA LYS A 63 -6.93 11.98 -5.82
C LYS A 63 -5.61 12.33 -6.56
N GLY A 64 -4.55 11.59 -6.17
CA GLY A 64 -3.60 11.01 -7.12
C GLY A 64 -2.21 11.66 -7.19
N VAL A 65 -1.30 11.26 -6.30
CA VAL A 65 0.14 11.51 -6.50
C VAL A 65 0.94 10.25 -6.21
N LEU A 66 0.99 9.35 -7.19
CA LEU A 66 2.16 8.48 -7.38
C LEU A 66 2.63 8.61 -8.83
N ARG A 67 3.08 9.81 -9.18
CA ARG A 67 3.95 9.98 -10.35
C ARG A 67 5.36 9.63 -9.87
N ARG A 68 5.89 8.47 -10.24
CA ARG A 68 7.35 8.26 -10.22
C ARG A 68 7.94 9.21 -11.28
N PRO A 69 8.73 10.23 -10.91
CA PRO A 69 9.52 10.95 -11.91
C PRO A 69 10.60 10.01 -12.50
N PRO A 70 11.04 10.24 -13.75
CA PRO A 70 12.11 9.47 -14.39
C PRO A 70 13.46 9.65 -13.68
#